data_AF-A0A1Q9XJY0-F1
#
_entry.id   AF-A0A1Q9XJY0-F1
#
_cell.length_a   1.000
_cell.length_b   1.000
_cell.length_c   1.000
_cell.angle_alpha   90.00
_cell.angle_beta   90.00
_cell.angle_gamma   90.00
#
_symmetry.space_group_name_H-M   'P 1'
#
loop_
_entity.id
_entity.type
_entity.pdbx_description
1 polymer ?
#
loop_
_entity_poly.entity_id
_entity_poly.type
_entity_poly.pdbx_seq_one_letter_code
_entity_poly.pdbx_strand_id
1 'polypeptide(L)'
;MDSLSKSQLKELVRRVIVAQGNAFIKELLRSTTARIGATKEDFTASLDAAIDADELTQEKLEAWLAEVEGWGDQHLYLIAPPEVDGVQLAAGIASSPHAEVLGASASLDFPQALTLTHIALSDTGLSLLWHQGKAGWNRFKAKDFTLEEGLDHYRFDAYRQRLDRSVVRFEWRFADPYCLVLIHRNPEIDHKAVFQDIRRTLAAIGCPDAAAKPIPLDQAVKVAASKGKGVHSTRFELDGGYVEMASTLADGGIDAVEPVRVVLQAVDTGQFDRAQGMLHFAAEEHGTSRRIAVQVYGREARLRIWAQCKREDVLRIVELLWAYNGAP
;
A
#
# COMPACT_ATOMS: atom_id res chain seq x y z
N MET A 1 -23.06 -15.38 4.85
CA MET A 1 -22.52 -14.10 4.36
C MET A 1 -23.72 -13.27 3.95
N ASP A 2 -23.94 -12.14 4.63
CA ASP A 2 -25.05 -11.26 4.28
C ASP A 2 -24.62 -10.38 3.10
N SER A 3 -25.32 -10.55 1.97
CA SER A 3 -25.14 -9.70 0.80
C SER A 3 -25.50 -8.27 1.16
N LEU A 4 -24.64 -7.32 0.80
CA LEU A 4 -24.95 -5.90 0.90
C LEU A 4 -26.12 -5.57 -0.02
N SER A 5 -27.06 -4.77 0.48
CA SER A 5 -28.13 -4.18 -0.33
C SER A 5 -27.57 -3.16 -1.33
N LYS A 6 -28.31 -2.86 -2.42
CA LYS A 6 -27.91 -1.83 -3.39
C LYS A 6 -27.62 -0.46 -2.73
N SER A 7 -28.37 -0.08 -1.70
CA SER A 7 -28.13 1.15 -0.95
C SER A 7 -26.81 1.11 -0.18
N GLN A 8 -26.46 -0.02 0.44
CA GLN A 8 -25.18 -0.22 1.10
C GLN A 8 -24.01 -0.23 0.10
N LEU A 9 -24.19 -0.81 -1.09
CA LEU A 9 -23.18 -0.78 -2.15
C LEU A 9 -22.93 0.64 -2.67
N LYS A 10 -23.97 1.45 -2.84
CA LYS A 10 -23.83 2.87 -3.20
C LYS A 10 -23.12 3.65 -2.10
N GLU A 11 -23.35 3.31 -0.84
CA GLU A 11 -22.63 3.93 0.27
C GLU A 11 -21.14 3.53 0.31
N LEU A 12 -20.82 2.26 0.02
CA LEU A 12 -19.46 1.78 -0.18
C LEU A 12 -18.76 2.59 -1.28
N VAL A 13 -19.44 2.78 -2.41
CA VAL A 13 -18.94 3.60 -3.53
C VAL A 13 -18.57 5.00 -3.05
N ARG A 14 -19.51 5.69 -2.41
CA ARG A 14 -19.36 7.09 -2.02
C ARG A 14 -18.27 7.31 -0.98
N ARG A 15 -18.15 6.40 -0.01
CA ARG A 15 -17.23 6.55 1.11
C ARG A 15 -15.84 5.99 0.84
N VAL A 16 -15.74 4.87 0.13
CA VAL A 16 -14.49 4.10 0.00
C VAL A 16 -13.94 4.19 -1.43
N ILE A 17 -14.76 3.93 -2.45
CA ILE A 17 -14.29 3.83 -3.84
C ILE A 17 -13.95 5.19 -4.42
N VAL A 18 -14.79 6.20 -4.21
CA VAL A 18 -14.56 7.57 -4.70
C VAL A 18 -13.39 8.26 -3.97
N ALA A 19 -12.97 7.73 -2.83
CA ALA A 19 -11.76 8.16 -2.14
C ALA A 19 -10.47 7.66 -2.83
N GLN A 20 -10.55 6.62 -3.66
CA GLN A 20 -9.41 6.08 -4.41
C GLN A 20 -8.99 6.98 -5.58
N GLY A 21 -7.82 6.72 -6.16
CA GLY A 21 -7.32 7.49 -7.29
C GLY A 21 -8.23 7.44 -8.51
N ASN A 22 -8.49 8.60 -9.13
CA ASN A 22 -9.38 8.74 -10.30
C ASN A 22 -9.03 7.78 -11.45
N ALA A 23 -7.74 7.47 -11.65
CA ALA A 23 -7.32 6.52 -12.69
C ALA A 23 -7.91 5.12 -12.47
N PHE A 24 -7.94 4.64 -11.23
CA PHE A 24 -8.49 3.33 -10.87
C PHE A 24 -10.02 3.30 -10.95
N ILE A 25 -10.68 4.40 -10.58
CA ILE A 25 -12.14 4.51 -10.73
C ILE A 25 -12.54 4.48 -12.22
N LYS A 26 -11.79 5.19 -13.07
CA LYS A 26 -11.99 5.14 -14.53
C LYS A 26 -11.77 3.74 -15.07
N GLU A 27 -10.81 2.99 -14.55
CA GLU A 27 -10.59 1.60 -14.92
C GLU A 27 -11.76 0.70 -14.52
N LEU A 28 -12.27 0.82 -13.29
CA LEU A 28 -13.46 0.12 -12.84
C LEU A 28 -14.66 0.38 -13.77
N LEU A 29 -14.89 1.64 -14.13
CA LEU A 29 -15.97 2.04 -15.04
C LEU A 29 -15.76 1.57 -16.50
N ARG A 30 -14.54 1.23 -16.94
CA ARG A 30 -14.33 0.63 -18.28
C ARG A 30 -14.84 -0.80 -18.38
N SER A 31 -15.01 -1.48 -17.24
CA SER A 31 -15.59 -2.83 -17.19
C SER A 31 -17.13 -2.82 -17.26
N THR A 32 -17.74 -1.64 -17.31
CA THR A 32 -19.19 -1.42 -17.35
C THR A 32 -19.59 -0.67 -18.62
N THR A 33 -20.89 -0.56 -18.90
CA THR A 33 -21.41 0.28 -20.00
C THR A 33 -21.57 1.74 -19.60
N ALA A 34 -21.27 2.08 -18.35
CA ALA A 34 -21.46 3.42 -17.81
C ALA A 34 -20.51 4.45 -18.45
N ARG A 35 -21.00 5.69 -18.57
CA ARG A 35 -20.19 6.79 -19.10
C ARG A 35 -19.08 7.13 -18.12
N ILE A 36 -17.87 7.36 -18.64
CA ILE A 36 -16.74 7.80 -17.84
C ILE A 36 -16.74 9.33 -17.81
N GLY A 37 -17.13 9.90 -16.68
CA GLY A 37 -17.11 11.34 -16.45
C GLY A 37 -15.72 11.94 -16.20
N ALA A 38 -15.68 13.22 -15.84
CA ALA A 38 -14.44 13.94 -15.55
C ALA A 38 -14.32 14.33 -14.06
N THR A 39 -15.45 14.46 -13.35
CA THR A 39 -15.51 14.89 -11.95
C THR A 39 -15.82 13.73 -11.00
N LYS A 40 -15.60 13.93 -9.69
CA LYS A 40 -15.94 12.93 -8.67
C LYS A 40 -17.44 12.70 -8.58
N GLU A 41 -18.22 13.75 -8.79
CA GLU A 41 -19.68 13.72 -8.86
C GLU A 41 -20.12 12.84 -10.04
N ASP A 42 -19.51 13.01 -11.22
CA ASP A 42 -19.81 12.17 -12.39
C ASP A 42 -19.45 10.70 -12.14
N PHE A 43 -18.30 10.43 -11.52
CA PHE A 43 -17.91 9.06 -11.17
C PHE A 43 -18.92 8.42 -10.22
N THR A 44 -19.35 9.15 -9.20
CA THR A 44 -20.35 8.67 -8.24
C THR A 44 -21.66 8.32 -8.93
N ALA A 45 -22.17 9.21 -9.78
CA ALA A 45 -23.41 8.97 -10.51
C ALA A 45 -23.30 7.76 -11.46
N SER A 46 -22.13 7.59 -12.11
CA SER A 46 -21.88 6.50 -13.05
C SER A 46 -21.76 5.15 -12.35
N LEU A 47 -21.12 5.11 -11.19
CA LEU A 47 -21.04 3.91 -10.35
C LEU A 47 -22.40 3.55 -9.75
N ASP A 48 -23.17 4.53 -9.27
CA ASP A 48 -24.53 4.31 -8.77
C ASP A 48 -25.44 3.72 -9.86
N ALA A 49 -25.34 4.22 -11.09
CA ALA A 49 -26.10 3.70 -12.24
C ALA A 49 -25.69 2.27 -12.61
N ALA A 50 -24.39 1.95 -12.58
CA ALA A 50 -23.90 0.60 -12.85
C ALA A 50 -24.31 -0.41 -11.77
N ILE A 51 -24.44 0.01 -10.50
CA ILE A 51 -25.02 -0.81 -9.43
C ILE A 51 -26.52 -1.04 -9.67
N ASP A 52 -27.26 0.01 -10.06
CA ASP A 52 -28.69 -0.12 -10.34
C ASP A 52 -28.97 -1.09 -11.49
N ALA A 53 -28.11 -1.08 -12.52
CA ALA A 53 -28.15 -1.97 -13.67
C ALA A 53 -27.57 -3.38 -13.41
N ASP A 54 -27.14 -3.69 -12.18
CA ASP A 54 -26.51 -4.96 -11.80
C ASP A 54 -25.20 -5.29 -12.56
N GLU A 55 -24.58 -4.28 -13.19
CA GLU A 55 -23.28 -4.41 -13.85
C GLU A 55 -22.12 -4.43 -12.84
N LEU A 56 -22.26 -3.68 -11.74
CA LEU A 56 -21.37 -3.70 -10.57
C LEU A 56 -22.04 -4.38 -9.39
N THR A 57 -21.67 -5.65 -9.18
CA THR A 57 -22.10 -6.46 -8.03
C THR A 57 -21.16 -6.26 -6.84
N GLN A 58 -21.60 -6.68 -5.65
CA GLN A 58 -20.74 -6.71 -4.45
C GLN A 58 -19.42 -7.42 -4.72
N GLU A 59 -19.47 -8.63 -5.29
CA GLU A 59 -18.30 -9.45 -5.60
C GLU A 59 -17.28 -8.72 -6.49
N LYS A 60 -17.74 -8.03 -7.54
CA LYS A 60 -16.87 -7.24 -8.43
C LYS A 60 -16.21 -6.07 -7.68
N LEU A 61 -16.98 -5.39 -6.81
CA LEU A 61 -16.47 -4.27 -6.03
C LEU A 61 -15.44 -4.72 -4.99
N GLU A 62 -15.70 -5.83 -4.31
CA GLU A 62 -14.79 -6.42 -3.33
C GLU A 62 -13.51 -6.93 -3.97
N ALA A 63 -13.62 -7.63 -5.11
CA ALA A 63 -12.46 -8.04 -5.90
C ALA A 63 -11.63 -6.82 -6.34
N TRP A 64 -12.28 -5.75 -6.82
CA TRP A 64 -11.58 -4.52 -7.18
C TRP A 64 -10.92 -3.83 -5.98
N LEU A 65 -11.59 -3.77 -4.83
CA LEU A 65 -11.01 -3.22 -3.60
C LEU A 65 -9.79 -4.03 -3.14
N ALA A 66 -9.84 -5.36 -3.24
CA ALA A 66 -8.71 -6.22 -2.91
C ALA A 66 -7.47 -5.93 -3.77
N GLU A 67 -7.66 -5.42 -4.99
CA GLU A 67 -6.58 -5.06 -5.93
C GLU A 67 -6.04 -3.64 -5.75
N VAL A 68 -6.81 -2.71 -5.18
CA VAL A 68 -6.47 -1.27 -5.18
C VAL A 68 -6.34 -0.68 -3.77
N GLU A 69 -7.18 -1.10 -2.84
CA GLU A 69 -7.25 -0.50 -1.51
C GLU A 69 -6.07 -0.96 -0.64
N GLY A 70 -5.31 0.03 -0.15
CA GLY A 70 -4.14 -0.22 0.69
C GLY A 70 -2.96 -0.83 -0.08
N TRP A 71 -2.89 -0.60 -1.39
CA TRP A 71 -1.74 -0.95 -2.23
C TRP A 71 -1.06 0.32 -2.75
N GLY A 72 0.24 0.45 -2.48
CA GLY A 72 1.02 1.65 -2.82
C GLY A 72 0.76 2.85 -1.88
N ASP A 73 1.49 3.95 -2.10
CA ASP A 73 1.60 5.11 -1.20
C ASP A 73 1.73 4.70 0.28
N GLN A 74 2.72 3.85 0.54
CA GLN A 74 2.83 3.10 1.79
C GLN A 74 4.26 2.78 2.16
N HIS A 75 4.44 2.41 3.42
CA HIS A 75 5.60 1.64 3.87
C HIS A 75 5.32 0.15 3.72
N LEU A 76 6.31 -0.61 3.29
CA LEU A 76 6.23 -2.07 3.16
C LEU A 76 7.45 -2.70 3.83
N TYR A 77 7.25 -3.73 4.63
CA TYR A 77 8.31 -4.46 5.32
C TYR A 77 8.31 -5.91 4.89
N LEU A 78 9.50 -6.47 4.66
CA LEU A 78 9.68 -7.92 4.48
C LEU A 78 10.09 -8.53 5.81
N ILE A 79 9.36 -9.54 6.25
CA ILE A 79 9.63 -10.28 7.48
C ILE A 79 9.66 -11.78 7.20
N ALA A 80 10.38 -12.54 8.02
CA ALA A 80 10.38 -14.00 7.93
C ALA A 80 8.97 -14.56 8.23
N PRO A 81 8.54 -15.62 7.53
CA PRO A 81 7.28 -16.29 7.81
C PRO A 81 7.22 -16.85 9.24
N PRO A 82 6.04 -16.88 9.87
CA PRO A 82 5.86 -17.55 11.15
C PRO A 82 6.05 -19.08 10.97
N GLU A 83 6.62 -19.72 11.99
CA GLU A 83 6.83 -21.17 12.01
C GLU A 83 5.52 -21.88 12.41
N VAL A 84 4.60 -22.01 11.45
CA VAL A 84 3.29 -22.67 11.63
C VAL A 84 2.86 -23.39 10.36
N ASP A 85 2.16 -24.51 10.50
CA ASP A 85 1.53 -25.18 9.36
C ASP A 85 0.27 -24.41 8.95
N GLY A 86 0.20 -23.99 7.69
CA GLY A 86 -0.94 -23.26 7.14
C GLY A 86 -2.28 -23.99 7.33
N VAL A 87 -2.28 -25.32 7.39
CA VAL A 87 -3.50 -26.13 7.63
C VAL A 87 -4.09 -25.88 9.03
N GLN A 88 -3.26 -25.51 10.00
CA GLN A 88 -3.70 -25.26 11.38
C GLN A 88 -4.34 -23.87 11.55
N LEU A 89 -4.09 -22.94 10.63
CA LEU A 89 -4.59 -21.57 10.72
C LEU A 89 -6.11 -21.51 10.66
N ALA A 90 -6.77 -22.36 9.86
CA ALA A 90 -8.23 -22.36 9.76
C ALA A 90 -8.90 -22.64 11.12
N ALA A 91 -8.42 -23.67 11.82
CA ALA A 91 -8.90 -24.02 13.16
C ALA A 91 -8.53 -22.93 14.18
N GLY A 92 -7.30 -22.39 14.08
CA GLY A 92 -6.84 -21.30 14.92
C GLY A 92 -7.74 -20.06 14.81
N ILE A 93 -8.00 -19.58 13.59
CA ILE A 93 -8.90 -18.44 13.32
C ILE A 93 -10.30 -18.71 13.87
N ALA A 94 -10.88 -19.88 13.59
CA ALA A 94 -12.22 -20.24 14.05
C ALA A 94 -12.34 -20.26 15.59
N SER A 95 -11.26 -20.59 16.30
CA SER A 95 -11.19 -20.56 17.77
C SER A 95 -10.81 -19.19 18.35
N SER A 96 -10.38 -18.25 17.51
CA SER A 96 -9.90 -16.94 17.93
C SER A 96 -11.03 -15.92 18.10
N PRO A 97 -10.78 -14.80 18.79
CA PRO A 97 -11.70 -13.65 18.80
C PRO A 97 -11.98 -13.03 17.42
N HIS A 98 -11.25 -13.45 16.37
CA HIS A 98 -11.33 -12.91 15.03
C HIS A 98 -12.12 -13.80 14.06
N ALA A 99 -12.79 -14.84 14.54
CA ALA A 99 -13.57 -15.75 13.70
C ALA A 99 -14.63 -15.02 12.84
N GLU A 100 -15.22 -13.94 13.36
CA GLU A 100 -16.27 -13.17 12.68
C GLU A 100 -15.78 -12.34 11.48
N VAL A 101 -14.48 -12.04 11.42
CA VAL A 101 -13.88 -11.28 10.32
C VAL A 101 -13.28 -12.18 9.23
N LEU A 102 -13.34 -13.50 9.39
CA LEU A 102 -12.94 -14.46 8.37
C LEU A 102 -13.92 -14.45 7.19
N GLY A 103 -13.42 -14.07 6.02
CA GLY A 103 -14.22 -13.96 4.80
C GLY A 103 -15.33 -12.92 4.90
N ALA A 104 -15.21 -11.95 5.82
CA ALA A 104 -16.18 -10.88 5.96
C ALA A 104 -16.19 -9.96 4.73
N SER A 105 -17.35 -9.44 4.35
CA SER A 105 -17.50 -8.46 3.27
C SER A 105 -16.64 -7.21 3.50
N ALA A 106 -16.39 -6.43 2.45
CA ALA A 106 -15.65 -5.17 2.60
C ALA A 106 -16.30 -4.26 3.64
N SER A 107 -15.54 -3.88 4.67
CA SER A 107 -16.06 -3.03 5.75
C SER A 107 -16.50 -1.67 5.21
N LEU A 108 -17.63 -1.16 5.69
CA LEU A 108 -18.07 0.23 5.48
C LEU A 108 -17.56 1.17 6.57
N ASP A 109 -16.87 0.62 7.56
CA ASP A 109 -16.53 1.32 8.79
C ASP A 109 -15.22 2.09 8.65
N PHE A 110 -15.15 3.15 9.46
CA PHE A 110 -14.01 4.03 9.60
C PHE A 110 -13.65 4.06 11.09
N PRO A 111 -13.14 2.94 11.63
CA PRO A 111 -12.90 2.80 13.07
C PRO A 111 -11.85 3.81 13.55
N GLN A 112 -12.08 4.45 14.70
CA GLN A 112 -11.12 5.46 15.20
C GLN A 112 -9.76 4.84 15.59
N ALA A 113 -9.79 3.62 16.13
CA ALA A 113 -8.61 2.82 16.38
C ALA A 113 -8.28 1.91 15.18
N LEU A 114 -7.05 1.42 15.13
CA LEU A 114 -6.65 0.40 14.18
C LEU A 114 -7.34 -0.92 14.53
N THR A 115 -8.31 -1.33 13.72
CA THR A 115 -9.15 -2.50 14.00
C THR A 115 -9.01 -3.53 12.89
N LEU A 116 -8.80 -4.80 13.25
CA LEU A 116 -8.84 -5.91 12.30
C LEU A 116 -10.26 -6.07 11.79
N THR A 117 -10.43 -6.02 10.47
CA THR A 117 -11.78 -6.03 9.86
C THR A 117 -11.97 -7.14 8.85
N HIS A 118 -10.88 -7.75 8.37
CA HIS A 118 -10.94 -8.79 7.38
C HIS A 118 -9.77 -9.76 7.52
N ILE A 119 -10.08 -11.05 7.45
CA ILE A 119 -9.14 -12.14 7.29
C ILE A 119 -9.55 -12.91 6.03
N ALA A 120 -8.61 -13.09 5.10
CA ALA A 120 -8.74 -14.03 3.99
C ALA A 120 -7.73 -15.16 4.19
N LEU A 121 -8.21 -16.39 4.23
CA LEU A 121 -7.38 -17.60 4.25
C LEU A 121 -7.75 -18.46 3.04
N SER A 122 -6.75 -18.83 2.25
CA SER A 122 -6.85 -19.79 1.15
C SER A 122 -5.83 -20.91 1.33
N ASP A 123 -5.82 -21.84 0.39
CA ASP A 123 -4.77 -22.85 0.23
C ASP A 123 -3.41 -22.26 -0.14
N THR A 124 -3.38 -21.03 -0.68
CA THR A 124 -2.18 -20.37 -1.19
C THR A 124 -1.64 -19.28 -0.26
N GLY A 125 -2.41 -18.82 0.72
CA GLY A 125 -1.92 -17.79 1.64
C GLY A 125 -2.93 -17.27 2.66
N LEU A 126 -2.44 -16.31 3.44
CA LEU A 126 -3.15 -15.58 4.48
C LEU A 126 -3.04 -14.06 4.24
N SER A 127 -4.17 -13.35 4.27
CA SER A 127 -4.23 -11.89 4.26
C SER A 127 -5.02 -11.40 5.48
N LEU A 128 -4.44 -10.46 6.22
CA LEU A 128 -5.08 -9.80 7.36
C LEU A 128 -5.12 -8.30 7.08
N LEU A 129 -6.29 -7.66 7.24
CA LEU A 129 -6.47 -6.24 6.97
C LEU A 129 -7.05 -5.52 8.19
N TRP A 130 -6.32 -4.50 8.62
CA TRP A 130 -6.77 -3.54 9.61
C TRP A 130 -7.11 -2.22 8.95
N HIS A 131 -8.19 -1.61 9.41
CA HIS A 131 -8.60 -0.28 9.01
C HIS A 131 -8.47 0.71 10.17
N GLN A 132 -8.15 1.94 9.83
CA GLN A 132 -8.27 3.09 10.73
C GLN A 132 -8.87 4.27 9.96
N GLY A 133 -10.00 4.78 10.45
CA GLY A 133 -10.63 5.99 9.98
C GLY A 133 -9.89 7.23 10.47
N LYS A 134 -9.76 8.20 9.57
CA LYS A 134 -9.24 9.54 9.85
C LYS A 134 -10.23 10.57 9.35
N ALA A 135 -10.65 11.47 10.22
CA ALA A 135 -11.41 12.63 9.81
C ALA A 135 -10.45 13.73 9.35
N GLY A 136 -10.63 14.19 8.13
CA GLY A 136 -10.03 15.40 7.59
C GLY A 136 -11.09 16.46 7.33
N TRP A 137 -10.64 17.69 7.13
CA TRP A 137 -11.49 18.81 6.74
C TRP A 137 -10.92 19.44 5.48
N ASN A 138 -11.70 19.43 4.40
CA ASN A 138 -11.35 20.09 3.16
C ASN A 138 -12.04 21.44 3.08
N ARG A 139 -11.30 22.47 2.68
CA ARG A 139 -11.87 23.79 2.42
C ARG A 139 -12.96 23.68 1.36
N PHE A 140 -14.15 24.21 1.64
CA PHE A 140 -15.28 24.16 0.73
C PHE A 140 -15.77 25.56 0.35
N LYS A 141 -15.00 26.20 -0.54
CA LYS A 141 -15.16 27.62 -0.89
C LYS A 141 -16.56 28.04 -1.32
N ALA A 142 -17.31 27.12 -1.94
CA ALA A 142 -18.67 27.38 -2.41
C ALA A 142 -19.67 27.73 -1.29
N LYS A 143 -19.35 27.45 -0.02
CA LYS A 143 -20.17 27.79 1.15
C LYS A 143 -19.55 28.89 2.02
N ASP A 144 -18.52 29.56 1.53
CA ASP A 144 -17.93 30.69 2.25
C ASP A 144 -18.87 31.88 2.23
N PHE A 145 -18.81 32.67 3.30
CA PHE A 145 -19.51 33.94 3.34
C PHE A 145 -18.78 34.93 4.24
N THR A 146 -19.11 36.19 4.07
CA THR A 146 -18.62 37.30 4.90
C THR A 146 -19.82 37.99 5.53
N LEU A 147 -19.60 38.56 6.72
CA LEU A 147 -20.61 39.28 7.47
C LEU A 147 -20.01 40.63 7.89
N GLU A 148 -20.76 41.70 7.70
CA GLU A 148 -20.41 43.02 8.21
C GLU A 148 -21.34 43.37 9.37
N GLU A 149 -20.76 43.65 10.55
CA GLU A 149 -21.50 44.05 11.74
C GLU A 149 -20.88 45.34 12.30
N GLY A 150 -21.56 46.47 12.10
CA GLY A 150 -21.05 47.77 12.51
C GLY A 150 -19.80 48.18 11.72
N LEU A 151 -18.64 48.25 12.39
CA LEU A 151 -17.33 48.53 11.79
C LEU A 151 -16.49 47.26 11.58
N ASP A 152 -16.99 46.10 12.01
CA ASP A 152 -16.26 44.84 11.96
C ASP A 152 -16.63 44.03 10.71
N HIS A 153 -15.61 43.37 10.14
CA HIS A 153 -15.76 42.51 8.98
C HIS A 153 -15.32 41.08 9.34
N TYR A 154 -16.27 40.15 9.32
CA TYR A 154 -16.05 38.74 9.64
C TYR A 154 -16.00 37.90 8.35
N ARG A 155 -15.03 36.99 8.27
CA ARG A 155 -14.94 35.98 7.19
C ARG A 155 -15.20 34.59 7.76
N PHE A 156 -16.20 33.91 7.20
CA PHE A 156 -16.56 32.55 7.56
C PHE A 156 -16.08 31.57 6.48
N ASP A 157 -15.09 30.79 6.86
CA ASP A 157 -14.46 29.79 6.02
C ASP A 157 -15.18 28.44 6.19
N ALA A 158 -15.95 27.98 5.21
CA ALA A 158 -16.60 26.68 5.24
C ALA A 158 -15.62 25.50 5.01
N TYR A 159 -15.79 24.43 5.78
CA TYR A 159 -15.05 23.18 5.60
C TYR A 159 -16.03 22.02 5.49
N ARG A 160 -15.75 21.09 4.57
CA ARG A 160 -16.46 19.82 4.44
C ARG A 160 -15.64 18.73 5.10
N GLN A 161 -16.26 18.00 6.03
CA GLN A 161 -15.63 16.82 6.61
C GLN A 161 -15.43 15.77 5.53
N ARG A 162 -14.22 15.23 5.46
CA ARG A 162 -13.83 14.08 4.66
C ARG A 162 -13.43 12.97 5.61
N LEU A 163 -13.91 11.77 5.37
CA LEU A 163 -13.40 10.58 6.04
C LEU A 163 -12.43 9.89 5.10
N ASP A 164 -11.21 9.70 5.56
CA ASP A 164 -10.22 8.87 4.90
C ASP A 164 -10.02 7.60 5.71
N ARG A 165 -9.68 6.52 5.02
CA ARG A 165 -9.41 5.24 5.65
C ARG A 165 -7.98 4.83 5.36
N SER A 166 -7.21 4.62 6.41
CA SER A 166 -5.89 4.03 6.34
C SER A 166 -5.99 2.52 6.46
N VAL A 167 -5.12 1.83 5.73
CA VAL A 167 -5.07 0.38 5.70
C VAL A 167 -3.71 -0.10 6.20
N VAL A 168 -3.74 -1.10 7.06
CA VAL A 168 -2.58 -1.92 7.38
C VAL A 168 -2.88 -3.33 6.91
N ARG A 169 -1.93 -3.96 6.25
CA ARG A 169 -2.08 -5.31 5.71
C ARG A 169 -0.91 -6.19 6.12
N PHE A 170 -1.22 -7.39 6.57
CA PHE A 170 -0.26 -8.50 6.59
C PHE A 170 -0.63 -9.44 5.46
N GLU A 171 0.34 -9.76 4.60
CA GLU A 171 0.17 -10.68 3.48
C GLU A 171 1.22 -11.78 3.55
N TRP A 172 0.78 -13.03 3.50
CA TRP A 172 1.66 -14.19 3.43
C TRP A 172 1.18 -15.14 2.35
N ARG A 173 1.93 -15.22 1.25
CA ARG A 173 1.79 -16.29 0.27
C ARG A 173 2.63 -17.46 0.78
N PHE A 174 2.03 -18.63 0.97
CA PHE A 174 2.73 -19.77 1.58
C PHE A 174 3.92 -20.28 0.76
N ALA A 175 3.93 -19.99 -0.55
CA ALA A 175 5.05 -20.30 -1.43
C ALA A 175 6.25 -19.34 -1.28
N ASP A 176 6.04 -18.15 -0.71
CA ASP A 176 7.07 -17.13 -0.61
C ASP A 176 7.88 -17.32 0.69
N PRO A 177 9.21 -17.12 0.65
CA PRO A 177 10.08 -17.21 1.83
C PRO A 177 10.00 -15.97 2.74
N TYR A 178 8.98 -15.13 2.57
CA TYR A 178 8.77 -13.89 3.31
C TYR A 178 7.27 -13.60 3.47
N CYS A 179 6.93 -12.77 4.44
CA CYS A 179 5.64 -12.09 4.55
C CYS A 179 5.82 -10.60 4.34
N LEU A 180 4.73 -9.94 3.96
CA LEU A 180 4.68 -8.50 3.77
C LEU A 180 3.86 -7.86 4.89
N VAL A 181 4.37 -6.77 5.44
CA VAL A 181 3.60 -5.85 6.28
C VAL A 181 3.52 -4.52 5.56
N LEU A 182 2.32 -4.15 5.11
CA LEU A 182 2.05 -2.92 4.41
C LEU A 182 1.37 -1.96 5.38
N ILE A 183 1.90 -0.76 5.51
CA ILE A 183 1.36 0.29 6.38
C ILE A 183 1.15 1.52 5.51
N HIS A 184 -0.12 1.86 5.26
CA HIS A 184 -0.48 3.05 4.51
C HIS A 184 0.16 4.30 5.13
N ARG A 185 0.51 5.28 4.29
CA ARG A 185 1.22 6.48 4.71
C ARG A 185 0.32 7.44 5.51
N ASN A 186 0.09 7.10 6.77
CA ASN A 186 -0.53 7.96 7.76
C ASN A 186 0.44 8.21 8.91
N PRO A 187 0.91 9.46 9.13
CA PRO A 187 1.88 9.77 10.18
C PRO A 187 1.36 9.53 11.60
N GLU A 188 0.05 9.35 11.76
CA GLU A 188 -0.57 9.01 13.05
C GLU A 188 -0.50 7.51 13.36
N ILE A 189 -0.10 6.66 12.40
CA ILE A 189 0.09 5.23 12.63
C ILE A 189 1.51 5.00 13.16
N ASP A 190 1.60 4.56 14.42
CA ASP A 190 2.85 4.07 14.99
C ASP A 190 3.14 2.66 14.47
N HIS A 191 4.22 2.53 13.71
CA HIS A 191 4.64 1.25 13.15
C HIS A 191 4.98 0.21 14.24
N LYS A 192 5.51 0.63 15.40
CA LYS A 192 5.81 -0.30 16.49
C LYS A 192 4.52 -0.90 17.06
N ALA A 193 3.50 -0.07 17.25
CA ALA A 193 2.17 -0.53 17.66
C ALA A 193 1.56 -1.48 16.63
N VAL A 194 1.68 -1.16 15.33
CA VAL A 194 1.24 -2.05 14.25
C VAL A 194 1.89 -3.43 14.33
N PHE A 195 3.21 -3.51 14.49
CA PHE A 195 3.89 -4.81 14.62
C PHE A 195 3.46 -5.58 15.87
N GLN A 196 3.11 -4.90 16.97
CA GLN A 196 2.54 -5.54 18.15
C GLN A 196 1.12 -6.07 17.89
N ASP A 197 0.29 -5.32 17.17
CA ASP A 197 -1.06 -5.75 16.80
C ASP A 197 -1.04 -6.97 15.87
N ILE A 198 -0.13 -6.96 14.89
CA ILE A 198 0.10 -8.11 14.00
C ILE A 198 0.55 -9.31 14.80
N ARG A 199 1.56 -9.17 15.68
CA ARG A 199 2.04 -10.26 16.54
C ARG A 199 0.91 -10.85 17.40
N ARG A 200 0.13 -10.00 18.08
CA ARG A 200 -1.00 -10.43 18.92
C ARG A 200 -2.06 -11.18 18.11
N THR A 201 -2.38 -10.67 16.91
CA THR A 201 -3.36 -11.29 16.02
C THR A 201 -2.86 -12.64 15.51
N LEU A 202 -1.60 -12.72 15.05
CA LEU A 202 -0.98 -13.96 14.60
C LEU A 202 -0.94 -15.00 15.74
N ALA A 203 -0.58 -14.59 16.97
CA ALA A 203 -0.61 -15.48 18.13
C ALA A 203 -2.03 -16.00 18.44
N ALA A 204 -3.03 -15.13 18.36
CA ALA A 204 -4.43 -15.50 18.59
C ALA A 204 -4.98 -16.52 17.57
N ILE A 205 -4.42 -16.56 16.36
CA ILE A 205 -4.81 -17.52 15.32
C ILE A 205 -3.88 -18.75 15.25
N GLY A 206 -3.00 -18.93 16.24
CA GLY A 206 -2.19 -20.14 16.40
C GLY A 206 -0.74 -20.05 15.93
N CYS A 207 -0.25 -18.87 15.48
CA CYS A 207 1.17 -18.69 15.21
C CYS A 207 1.98 -18.56 16.51
N PRO A 208 3.31 -18.78 16.48
CA PRO A 208 4.17 -18.49 17.62
C PRO A 208 4.09 -17.01 18.05
N ASP A 209 3.99 -16.75 19.35
CA ASP A 209 4.05 -15.39 19.92
C ASP A 209 5.50 -14.87 19.90
N ALA A 210 6.01 -14.58 18.71
CA ALA A 210 7.37 -14.12 18.47
C ALA A 210 7.37 -12.74 17.81
N ALA A 211 8.42 -11.96 18.09
CA ALA A 211 8.66 -10.73 17.34
C ALA A 211 8.91 -11.05 15.86
N ALA A 212 8.36 -10.22 14.98
CA ALA A 212 8.65 -10.30 13.55
C ALA A 212 10.16 -10.16 13.32
N LYS A 213 10.72 -11.03 12.49
CA LYS A 213 12.14 -11.02 12.11
C LYS A 213 12.27 -10.29 10.76
N PRO A 214 12.74 -9.03 10.70
CA PRO A 214 12.87 -8.31 9.45
C PRO A 214 13.92 -8.97 8.55
N ILE A 215 13.71 -8.94 7.23
CA ILE A 215 14.67 -9.45 6.24
C ILE A 215 15.38 -8.27 5.57
N PRO A 216 16.67 -8.01 5.87
CA PRO A 216 17.39 -6.90 5.27
C PRO A 216 17.45 -7.00 3.75
N LEU A 217 17.43 -5.83 3.11
CA LEU A 217 17.43 -5.66 1.65
C LEU A 217 18.69 -4.96 1.13
N ASP A 218 19.76 -4.93 1.93
CA ASP A 218 21.01 -4.28 1.54
C ASP A 218 21.58 -4.89 0.25
N GLN A 219 21.52 -6.22 0.12
CA GLN A 219 21.98 -6.93 -1.08
C GLN A 219 21.13 -6.57 -2.30
N ALA A 220 19.80 -6.48 -2.14
CA ALA A 220 18.92 -6.03 -3.22
C ALA A 220 19.32 -4.66 -3.78
N VAL A 221 19.69 -3.71 -2.91
CA VAL A 221 20.15 -2.37 -3.31
C VAL A 221 21.49 -2.44 -4.05
N LYS A 222 22.46 -3.20 -3.51
CA LYS A 222 23.80 -3.36 -4.13
C LYS A 222 23.71 -3.99 -5.52
N VAL A 223 22.89 -5.03 -5.66
CA VAL A 223 22.66 -5.71 -6.94
C VAL A 223 21.89 -4.81 -7.91
N ALA A 224 20.86 -4.12 -7.45
CA ALA A 224 20.14 -3.15 -8.27
C ALA A 224 21.07 -2.04 -8.77
N ALA A 225 21.94 -1.51 -7.92
CA ALA A 225 22.91 -0.47 -8.29
C ALA A 225 23.88 -0.91 -9.38
N SER A 226 24.36 -2.16 -9.32
CA SER A 226 25.37 -2.68 -10.25
C SER A 226 24.79 -3.22 -11.56
N LYS A 227 23.60 -3.84 -11.50
CA LYS A 227 23.01 -4.59 -12.63
C LYS A 227 21.64 -4.08 -13.05
N GLY A 228 20.96 -3.32 -12.20
CA GLY A 228 19.60 -2.84 -12.44
C GLY A 228 19.55 -1.59 -13.30
N LYS A 229 18.42 -1.43 -14.00
CA LYS A 229 18.05 -0.18 -14.67
C LYS A 229 17.12 0.64 -13.76
N GLY A 230 17.06 1.94 -14.01
CA GLY A 230 16.15 2.83 -13.27
C GLY A 230 16.61 3.17 -11.84
N VAL A 231 17.85 2.87 -11.45
CA VAL A 231 18.40 3.32 -10.17
C VAL A 231 18.61 4.82 -10.21
N HIS A 232 17.88 5.58 -9.40
CA HIS A 232 17.98 7.04 -9.38
C HIS A 232 19.01 7.54 -8.37
N SER A 233 19.07 6.92 -7.19
CA SER A 233 20.10 7.19 -6.19
C SER A 233 20.43 5.97 -5.35
N THR A 234 21.65 5.94 -4.82
CA THR A 234 22.15 4.91 -3.93
C THR A 234 23.07 5.53 -2.89
N ARG A 235 23.01 5.01 -1.67
CA ARG A 235 23.92 5.33 -0.59
C ARG A 235 24.39 4.05 0.07
N PHE A 236 25.70 3.88 0.13
CA PHE A 236 26.37 2.75 0.77
C PHE A 236 27.11 3.26 2.00
N GLU A 237 26.97 2.57 3.12
CA GLU A 237 27.52 3.02 4.40
C GLU A 237 28.32 1.94 5.12
N LEU A 238 29.30 2.40 5.88
CA LEU A 238 30.06 1.68 6.88
C LEU A 238 30.12 2.56 8.14
N ASP A 239 30.60 2.04 9.27
CA ASP A 239 30.54 2.80 10.54
C ASP A 239 31.33 4.12 10.54
N GLY A 240 32.39 4.20 9.73
CA GLY A 240 33.24 5.37 9.59
C GLY A 240 32.92 6.31 8.42
N GLY A 241 31.89 6.03 7.60
CA GLY A 241 31.59 6.87 6.43
C GLY A 241 30.53 6.32 5.48
N TYR A 242 30.26 7.07 4.41
CA TYR A 242 29.34 6.67 3.36
C TYR A 242 29.77 7.19 1.99
N VAL A 243 29.30 6.53 0.95
CA VAL A 243 29.38 6.99 -0.44
C VAL A 243 27.95 7.10 -0.97
N GLU A 244 27.63 8.24 -1.58
CA GLU A 244 26.31 8.51 -2.14
C GLU A 244 26.45 8.95 -3.60
N MET A 245 25.61 8.36 -4.44
CA MET A 245 25.55 8.62 -5.88
C MET A 245 24.09 8.83 -6.25
N ALA A 246 23.82 9.88 -7.02
CA ALA A 246 22.48 10.22 -7.45
C ALA A 246 22.51 10.84 -8.85
N SER A 247 21.48 10.56 -9.63
CA SER A 247 21.19 11.30 -10.86
C SER A 247 20.36 12.53 -10.52
N THR A 248 20.71 13.68 -11.11
CA THR A 248 19.93 14.92 -10.99
C THR A 248 18.97 15.12 -12.16
N LEU A 249 18.91 14.16 -13.09
CA LEU A 249 18.02 14.22 -14.23
C LEU A 249 16.56 14.09 -13.78
N ALA A 250 15.68 14.89 -14.39
CA ALA A 250 14.24 14.78 -14.18
C ALA A 250 13.72 13.41 -14.64
N ASP A 251 14.28 12.91 -15.75
CA ASP A 251 14.01 11.60 -16.32
C ASP A 251 15.32 10.82 -16.52
N GLY A 252 15.33 9.55 -16.10
CA GLY A 252 16.51 8.70 -16.11
C GLY A 252 17.09 8.37 -14.73
N GLY A 253 17.98 7.38 -14.70
CA GLY A 253 18.74 6.95 -13.52
C GLY A 253 20.21 7.31 -13.61
N ILE A 254 21.01 6.75 -12.68
CA ILE A 254 22.47 6.80 -12.68
C ILE A 254 23.03 6.23 -13.99
N ASP A 255 22.37 5.23 -14.56
CA ASP A 255 22.74 4.58 -15.81
C ASP A 255 22.78 5.55 -17.00
N ALA A 256 21.98 6.62 -16.98
CA ALA A 256 21.94 7.67 -17.99
C ALA A 256 23.03 8.76 -17.81
N VAL A 257 23.78 8.74 -16.70
CA VAL A 257 24.81 9.74 -16.39
C VAL A 257 26.18 9.06 -16.35
N GLU A 258 26.87 9.04 -17.50
CA GLU A 258 28.12 8.29 -17.71
C GLU A 258 29.13 8.46 -16.56
N PRO A 259 29.49 9.68 -16.11
CA PRO A 259 30.49 9.82 -15.06
C PRO A 259 30.05 9.22 -13.72
N VAL A 260 28.76 9.35 -13.36
CA VAL A 260 28.22 8.80 -12.11
C VAL A 260 28.18 7.28 -12.17
N ARG A 261 27.81 6.73 -13.34
CA ARG A 261 27.83 5.28 -13.57
C ARG A 261 29.24 4.70 -13.46
N VAL A 262 30.24 5.36 -14.03
CA VAL A 262 31.65 4.93 -13.93
C VAL A 262 32.13 4.94 -12.47
N VAL A 263 31.78 5.97 -11.69
CA VAL A 263 32.08 6.01 -10.25
C VAL A 263 31.42 4.84 -9.53
N LEU A 264 30.14 4.58 -9.78
CA LEU A 264 29.42 3.47 -9.16
C LEU A 264 30.05 2.11 -9.49
N GLN A 265 30.49 1.91 -10.74
CA GLN A 265 31.17 0.68 -11.18
C GLN A 265 32.56 0.50 -10.56
N ALA A 266 33.22 1.60 -10.19
CA ALA A 266 34.53 1.56 -9.54
C ALA A 266 34.45 1.29 -8.03
N VAL A 267 33.28 1.48 -7.41
CA VAL A 267 33.05 1.24 -5.99
C VAL A 267 32.76 -0.24 -5.74
N ASP A 268 33.57 -0.88 -4.90
CA ASP A 268 33.29 -2.23 -4.39
C ASP A 268 32.19 -2.18 -3.33
N THR A 269 30.93 -2.25 -3.78
CA THR A 269 29.73 -2.22 -2.92
C THR A 269 29.69 -3.38 -1.89
N GLY A 270 30.48 -4.44 -2.09
CA GLY A 270 30.60 -5.55 -1.15
C GLY A 270 31.22 -5.16 0.20
N GLN A 271 32.03 -4.11 0.23
CA GLN A 271 32.73 -3.64 1.43
C GLN A 271 31.85 -2.83 2.39
N PHE A 272 30.61 -2.51 2.00
CA PHE A 272 29.70 -1.71 2.80
C PHE A 272 28.71 -2.58 3.56
N ASP A 273 28.44 -2.25 4.82
CA ASP A 273 27.54 -3.01 5.67
C ASP A 273 26.07 -2.68 5.41
N ARG A 274 25.80 -1.45 4.96
CA ARG A 274 24.44 -0.92 4.78
C ARG A 274 24.27 -0.32 3.39
N ALA A 275 23.08 -0.48 2.82
CA ALA A 275 22.72 0.11 1.54
C ALA A 275 21.28 0.62 1.53
N GLN A 276 21.07 1.77 0.91
CA GLN A 276 19.74 2.31 0.61
C GLN A 276 19.73 2.97 -0.77
N GLY A 277 18.56 3.08 -1.38
CA GLY A 277 18.47 3.68 -2.70
C GLY A 277 17.06 4.00 -3.15
N MET A 278 16.96 4.86 -4.16
CA MET A 278 15.73 5.14 -4.90
C MET A 278 15.76 4.40 -6.24
N LEU A 279 14.80 3.52 -6.45
CA LEU A 279 14.65 2.71 -7.65
C LEU A 279 13.37 3.12 -8.39
N HIS A 280 13.47 3.28 -9.70
CA HIS A 280 12.35 3.55 -10.58
C HIS A 280 12.02 2.29 -11.38
N PHE A 281 10.89 1.66 -11.04
CA PHE A 281 10.33 0.57 -11.82
C PHE A 281 9.51 1.14 -12.97
N ALA A 282 9.58 0.52 -14.14
CA ALA A 282 8.94 0.99 -15.36
C ALA A 282 8.35 -0.20 -16.14
N ALA A 283 7.27 0.05 -16.87
CA ALA A 283 6.48 -1.01 -17.52
C ALA A 283 7.30 -1.86 -18.49
N GLU A 284 8.01 -1.22 -19.41
CA GLU A 284 8.78 -1.89 -20.48
C GLU A 284 9.95 -2.72 -19.95
N GLU A 285 10.47 -2.36 -18.78
CA GLU A 285 11.67 -2.99 -18.20
C GLU A 285 11.35 -4.00 -17.10
N HIS A 286 10.35 -3.70 -16.28
CA HIS A 286 10.10 -4.39 -15.02
C HIS A 286 8.73 -5.09 -15.00
N GLY A 287 7.86 -4.83 -15.97
CA GLY A 287 6.52 -5.43 -16.05
C GLY A 287 5.50 -4.83 -15.08
N THR A 288 5.74 -3.62 -14.59
CA THR A 288 4.73 -2.86 -13.82
C THR A 288 3.73 -2.18 -14.77
N SER A 289 2.55 -1.81 -14.28
CA SER A 289 1.52 -1.11 -15.05
C SER A 289 1.94 0.32 -15.46
N ARG A 290 2.88 0.91 -14.72
CA ARG A 290 3.36 2.28 -14.88
C ARG A 290 4.72 2.49 -14.23
N ARG A 291 5.27 3.70 -14.37
CA ARG A 291 6.47 4.10 -13.64
C ARG A 291 6.19 4.28 -12.15
N ILE A 292 6.93 3.59 -11.29
CA ILE A 292 6.75 3.60 -9.83
C ILE A 292 8.10 3.84 -9.16
N ALA A 293 8.17 4.88 -8.33
CA ALA A 293 9.35 5.14 -7.51
C ALA A 293 9.24 4.41 -6.17
N VAL A 294 10.31 3.71 -5.82
CA VAL A 294 10.43 2.92 -4.59
C VAL A 294 11.75 3.26 -3.92
N GLN A 295 11.66 3.73 -2.68
CA GLN A 295 12.84 3.92 -1.84
C GLN A 295 13.03 2.67 -0.98
N VAL A 296 14.22 2.08 -1.06
CA VAL A 296 14.62 0.89 -0.32
C VAL A 296 15.56 1.32 0.80
N TYR A 297 15.22 0.98 2.03
CA TYR A 297 16.07 1.11 3.22
C TYR A 297 16.54 -0.29 3.61
N GLY A 298 17.71 -0.70 3.10
CA GLY A 298 18.19 -2.08 3.16
C GLY A 298 18.17 -2.66 4.57
N ARG A 299 18.93 -2.03 5.47
CA ARG A 299 19.06 -2.46 6.86
C ARG A 299 17.75 -2.50 7.64
N GLU A 300 16.81 -1.62 7.31
CA GLU A 300 15.50 -1.52 7.98
C GLU A 300 14.47 -2.53 7.43
N ALA A 301 14.83 -3.31 6.40
CA ALA A 301 13.91 -4.20 5.67
C ALA A 301 12.67 -3.45 5.16
N ARG A 302 12.82 -2.15 4.85
CA ARG A 302 11.70 -1.24 4.60
C ARG A 302 11.75 -0.70 3.18
N LEU A 303 10.60 -0.74 2.53
CA LEU A 303 10.32 -0.07 1.27
C LEU A 303 9.38 1.10 1.52
N ARG A 304 9.53 2.16 0.72
CA ARG A 304 8.55 3.23 0.60
C ARG A 304 8.15 3.35 -0.86
N ILE A 305 6.88 3.09 -1.15
CA ILE A 305 6.30 3.22 -2.48
C ILE A 305 5.63 4.59 -2.55
N TRP A 306 6.00 5.42 -3.53
CA TRP A 306 5.59 6.83 -3.59
C TRP A 306 4.30 7.11 -4.36
N ALA A 307 3.62 6.07 -4.82
CA ALA A 307 2.39 6.18 -5.58
C ALA A 307 1.42 5.08 -5.16
N GLN A 308 0.12 5.37 -5.16
CA GLN A 308 -0.92 4.33 -5.07
C GLN A 308 -0.71 3.34 -6.22
N CYS A 309 -0.83 2.04 -5.99
CA CYS A 309 -0.55 1.03 -7.01
C CYS A 309 -1.65 -0.03 -6.97
N LYS A 310 -1.63 -0.92 -7.95
CA LYS A 310 -2.37 -2.18 -7.81
C LYS A 310 -1.57 -3.18 -7.00
N ARG A 311 -2.25 -4.20 -6.47
CA ARG A 311 -1.64 -5.37 -5.85
C ARG A 311 -0.56 -5.99 -6.74
N GLU A 312 -0.87 -6.23 -8.01
CA GLU A 312 0.06 -6.83 -8.98
C GLU A 312 1.38 -6.06 -9.11
N ASP A 313 1.33 -4.73 -9.13
CA ASP A 313 2.52 -3.87 -9.21
C ASP A 313 3.40 -4.01 -7.97
N VAL A 314 2.78 -3.99 -6.79
CA VAL A 314 3.50 -4.11 -5.51
C VAL A 314 4.15 -5.49 -5.40
N LEU A 315 3.41 -6.56 -5.73
CA LEU A 315 3.96 -7.92 -5.71
C LEU A 315 5.10 -8.07 -6.71
N ARG A 316 4.95 -7.52 -7.94
CA ARG A 316 6.00 -7.55 -8.95
C ARG A 316 7.29 -6.84 -8.49
N ILE A 317 7.15 -5.67 -7.86
CA ILE A 317 8.28 -4.94 -7.28
C ILE A 317 8.98 -5.77 -6.20
N VAL A 318 8.21 -6.40 -5.30
CA VAL A 318 8.75 -7.23 -4.23
C VAL A 318 9.47 -8.46 -4.79
N GLU A 319 8.88 -9.15 -5.77
CA GLU A 319 9.49 -10.30 -6.44
C GLU A 319 10.84 -9.95 -7.08
N LEU A 320 10.93 -8.80 -7.77
CA LEU A 320 12.18 -8.32 -8.36
C LEU A 320 13.24 -7.98 -7.30
N LEU A 321 12.85 -7.27 -6.25
CA LEU A 321 13.76 -6.93 -5.14
C LEU A 321 14.22 -8.19 -4.40
N TRP A 322 13.35 -9.17 -4.24
CA TRP A 322 13.70 -10.45 -3.64
C TRP A 322 14.72 -11.21 -4.49
N ALA A 323 14.52 -11.25 -5.81
CA ALA A 323 15.48 -11.85 -6.74
C ALA A 323 16.85 -11.18 -6.67
N TYR A 324 16.89 -9.85 -6.54
CA TYR A 324 18.14 -9.12 -6.30
C TYR A 324 18.76 -9.46 -4.94
N ASN A 325 17.95 -9.65 -3.90
CA ASN A 325 18.44 -9.97 -2.56
C ASN A 325 19.06 -11.37 -2.48
N GLY A 326 18.57 -12.32 -3.28
CA GLY A 326 19.09 -13.69 -3.37
C GLY A 326 20.23 -13.85 -4.38
N ALA A 327 20.59 -12.81 -5.12
CA ALA A 327 21.66 -12.87 -6.11
C ALA A 327 23.05 -12.81 -5.43
N PRO A 328 24.00 -13.65 -5.88
CA PRO A 328 25.36 -13.68 -5.34
C PRO A 328 26.14 -12.40 -5.61
#